data_AF-A0A4Q6JGX5-F1
#
_entry.id   AF-A0A4Q6JGX5-F1
#
_cell.length_a   1.000
_cell.length_b   1.000
_cell.length_c   1.000
_cell.angle_alpha   90.00
_cell.angle_beta   90.00
_cell.angle_gamma   90.00
#
_symmetry.space_group_name_H-M   'P 1'
#
loop_
_entity.id
_entity.type
_entity.pdbx_description
1 polymer ?
#
loop_
_entity_poly.entity_id
_entity_poly.type
_entity_poly.pdbx_seq_one_letter_code
_entity_poly.pdbx_strand_id
1 'polypeptide(L)'
;MLAKFDKLFHEFETLIDTKNFERLLNVDKQIEILFKESVESGCFKNSEELRIILDKHQDLTNQVSALKKSTFEQLAQYQKNQKNLKKYQNV
;
A
#
# COMPACT_ATOMS: atom_id res chain seq x y z
N MET A 1 5.43 -21.03 5.20
CA MET A 1 4.75 -20.23 4.16
C MET A 1 4.12 -18.98 4.78
N LEU A 2 3.19 -19.11 5.74
CA LEU A 2 2.61 -17.96 6.47
C LEU A 2 3.65 -16.99 7.05
N ALA A 3 4.70 -17.49 7.71
CA ALA A 3 5.77 -16.64 8.22
C ALA A 3 6.50 -15.78 7.14
N LYS A 4 6.54 -16.26 5.89
CA LYS A 4 7.11 -15.47 4.77
C LYS A 4 6.16 -14.33 4.37
N PHE A 5 4.85 -14.61 4.30
CA PHE A 5 3.84 -13.58 4.08
C PHE A 5 3.80 -12.56 5.20
N ASP A 6 3.79 -13.00 6.46
CA ASP A 6 3.77 -12.10 7.62
C ASP A 6 4.97 -11.14 7.62
N LYS A 7 6.16 -11.64 7.26
CA LYS A 7 7.34 -10.78 7.10
C LYS A 7 7.15 -9.73 6.01
N LEU A 8 6.67 -10.14 4.83
CA LEU A 8 6.45 -9.22 3.73
C LEU A 8 5.35 -8.20 4.04
N PHE A 9 4.27 -8.62 4.71
CA PHE A 9 3.19 -7.72 5.15
C PHE A 9 3.67 -6.70 6.18
N HIS A 10 4.49 -7.12 7.15
CA HIS A 10 5.07 -6.20 8.11
C HIS A 10 6.04 -5.20 7.45
N GLU A 11 6.84 -5.65 6.49
CA GLU A 11 7.68 -4.75 5.71
C GLU A 11 6.83 -3.78 4.88
N PHE A 12 5.74 -4.26 4.25
CA PHE A 12 4.81 -3.43 3.50
C PHE A 12 4.23 -2.32 4.38
N GLU A 13 3.70 -2.67 5.55
CA GLU A 13 3.13 -1.73 6.53
C GLU A 13 4.17 -0.66 6.93
N THR A 14 5.39 -1.08 7.24
CA THR A 14 6.49 -0.16 7.58
C THR A 14 6.82 0.81 6.42
N LEU A 15 6.70 0.33 5.17
CA LEU A 15 6.97 1.14 3.98
C LEU A 15 5.84 2.13 3.67
N ILE A 16 4.59 1.83 4.07
CA ILE A 16 3.48 2.80 4.05
C ILE A 16 3.82 3.97 4.99
N ASP A 17 4.19 3.67 6.22
CA ASP A 17 4.48 4.69 7.26
C ASP A 17 5.66 5.59 6.87
N THR A 18 6.72 4.98 6.32
CA THR A 18 7.91 5.69 5.87
C THR A 18 7.76 6.35 4.50
N LYS A 19 6.61 6.18 3.83
CA LYS A 19 6.29 6.69 2.48
C LYS A 19 7.32 6.30 1.42
N ASN A 20 7.99 5.16 1.60
CA ASN A 20 8.96 4.66 0.63
C ASN A 20 8.24 3.82 -0.43
N PHE A 21 7.56 4.50 -1.36
CA PHE A 21 6.68 3.87 -2.34
C PHE A 21 7.42 3.01 -3.38
N GLU A 22 8.66 3.36 -3.73
CA GLU A 22 9.46 2.58 -4.66
C GLU A 22 9.75 1.18 -4.09
N ARG A 23 10.20 1.12 -2.83
CA ARG A 23 10.45 -0.15 -2.15
C ARG A 23 9.14 -0.88 -1.84
N LEU A 24 8.06 -0.16 -1.54
CA LEU A 24 6.73 -0.73 -1.32
C LEU A 24 6.23 -1.50 -2.55
N LEU A 25 6.39 -0.95 -3.76
CA LEU A 25 6.06 -1.65 -5.01
C LEU A 25 6.87 -2.94 -5.20
N ASN A 26 8.14 -2.94 -4.78
CA ASN A 26 8.97 -4.14 -4.85
C ASN A 26 8.50 -5.21 -3.86
N VAL A 27 8.05 -4.82 -2.67
CA VAL A 27 7.49 -5.76 -1.68
C VAL A 27 6.14 -6.31 -2.16
N ASP A 28 5.27 -5.47 -2.75
CA ASP A 28 4.00 -5.92 -3.34
C ASP A 28 4.21 -7.00 -4.40
N LYS A 29 5.19 -6.79 -5.29
CA LYS A 29 5.56 -7.77 -6.32
C LYS A 29 6.10 -9.08 -5.72
N GLN A 30 6.85 -9.01 -4.62
CA GLN A 30 7.32 -10.21 -3.91
C GLN A 30 6.16 -10.99 -3.28
N ILE A 31 5.14 -10.30 -2.76
CA ILE A 31 3.91 -10.93 -2.25
C ILE A 31 3.17 -11.63 -3.39
N GLU A 32 3.03 -10.99 -4.55
CA GLU A 32 2.39 -11.57 -5.74
C GLU A 32 3.10 -12.86 -6.19
N ILE A 33 4.43 -12.82 -6.30
CA ILE A 33 5.24 -13.98 -6.69
C ILE A 33 5.07 -15.12 -5.67
N LEU A 34 5.24 -14.82 -4.38
CA LEU A 34 5.10 -15.82 -3.32
C LEU A 34 3.68 -16.43 -3.29
N PHE A 35 2.66 -15.63 -3.57
CA PHE A 35 1.27 -16.09 -3.67
C PHE A 35 1.08 -17.08 -4.81
N LYS A 36 1.53 -16.74 -6.03
CA LYS A 36 1.46 -17.65 -7.18
C LYS A 36 2.19 -18.96 -6.92
N GLU A 37 3.43 -18.88 -6.43
CA GLU A 37 4.23 -20.06 -6.09
C GLU A 37 3.53 -20.93 -5.04
N SER A 38 2.90 -20.31 -4.03
CA SER A 38 2.18 -21.04 -2.97
C SER A 38 0.90 -21.70 -3.47
N VAL A 39 0.20 -21.09 -4.44
CA VAL A 39 -1.00 -21.65 -5.07
C VAL A 39 -0.62 -22.84 -5.95
N GLU A 40 0.36 -22.66 -6.85
CA GLU A 40 0.81 -23.70 -7.79
C GLU A 40 1.38 -24.92 -7.07
N SER A 41 2.07 -24.71 -5.95
CA SER A 41 2.64 -25.80 -5.15
C SER A 41 1.64 -26.48 -4.21
N GLY A 42 0.39 -26.03 -4.15
CA GLY A 42 -0.61 -26.57 -3.21
C GLY A 42 -0.19 -26.39 -1.75
N CYS A 43 0.61 -25.36 -1.45
CA CYS A 43 1.24 -25.17 -0.13
C CYS A 43 0.28 -24.66 0.95
N PHE A 44 -0.95 -24.31 0.59
CA PHE A 44 -2.00 -23.91 1.54
C PHE A 44 -2.64 -25.13 2.16
N LYS A 45 -2.64 -25.19 3.49
CA LYS A 45 -3.21 -26.33 4.22
C LYS A 45 -4.73 -26.39 4.14
N ASN A 46 -5.37 -25.23 3.97
CA ASN A 46 -6.81 -25.08 3.85
C ASN A 46 -7.16 -23.71 3.24
N SER A 47 -8.45 -23.51 2.95
CA SER A 47 -9.00 -22.24 2.44
C SER A 47 -8.92 -21.08 3.44
N GLU A 48 -8.77 -21.36 4.73
CA GLU A 48 -8.68 -20.32 5.76
C GLU A 48 -7.32 -19.61 5.70
N GLU A 49 -6.23 -20.33 5.46
CA GLU A 49 -4.90 -19.73 5.26
C GLU A 49 -4.89 -18.79 4.04
N LEU A 50 -5.56 -19.18 2.95
CA LEU A 50 -5.73 -18.33 1.77
C LEU A 50 -6.52 -17.07 2.11
N ARG A 51 -7.63 -17.21 2.82
CA ARG A 51 -8.49 -16.09 3.21
C ARG A 51 -7.72 -15.08 4.07
N ILE A 52 -6.98 -15.54 5.07
CA ILE A 52 -6.18 -14.67 5.95
C ILE A 52 -5.17 -13.84 5.14
N ILE A 53 -4.50 -14.45 4.15
CA ILE A 53 -3.52 -13.77 3.30
C ILE A 53 -4.19 -12.72 2.42
N LEU A 54 -5.33 -13.05 1.81
CA LEU A 54 -6.10 -12.13 0.99
C LEU A 54 -6.63 -10.95 1.80
N ASP A 55 -7.22 -11.21 2.97
CA ASP A 55 -7.77 -10.18 3.85
C ASP A 55 -6.67 -9.21 4.30
N LYS A 56 -5.49 -9.72 4.72
CA LYS A 56 -4.34 -8.88 5.09
C LYS A 56 -3.83 -8.02 3.93
N HIS A 57 -3.71 -8.58 2.73
CA HIS A 57 -3.25 -7.81 1.56
C HIS A 57 -4.27 -6.74 1.15
N GLN A 58 -5.57 -7.06 1.23
CA GLN A 58 -6.65 -6.11 0.97
C GLN A 58 -6.63 -4.95 1.96
N ASP A 59 -6.38 -5.20 3.24
CA ASP A 59 -6.27 -4.14 4.25
C ASP A 59 -5.09 -3.20 3.96
N LEU A 60 -3.92 -3.74 3.61
CA LEU A 60 -2.74 -2.95 3.26
C LEU A 60 -2.98 -2.08 2.01
N THR A 61 -3.60 -2.63 0.97
CA THR A 61 -3.92 -1.88 -0.26
C THR A 61 -4.99 -0.81 -0.03
N ASN A 62 -5.92 -1.04 0.89
CA ASN A 62 -6.89 -0.04 1.34
C ASN A 62 -6.19 1.14 2.05
N GLN A 63 -5.19 0.87 2.90
CA GLN A 63 -4.41 1.92 3.55
C GLN A 63 -3.66 2.79 2.53
N VAL A 64 -3.01 2.17 1.53
CA VAL A 64 -2.35 2.90 0.44
C VAL A 64 -3.35 3.77 -0.34
N SER A 65 -4.54 3.24 -0.61
CA SER A 65 -5.60 3.97 -1.32
C SER A 65 -6.11 5.18 -0.52
N ALA A 66 -6.27 5.03 0.79
CA ALA A 66 -6.64 6.13 1.69
C ALA A 66 -5.56 7.23 1.71
N LEU A 67 -4.27 6.83 1.80
CA LEU A 67 -3.14 7.75 1.78
C LEU A 67 -3.07 8.54 0.45
N LYS A 68 -3.30 7.85 -0.68
CA LYS A 68 -3.36 8.49 -2.01
C LYS A 68 -4.45 9.55 -2.07
N LYS A 69 -5.65 9.25 -1.57
CA LYS A 69 -6.78 10.19 -1.53
C LYS A 69 -6.45 11.42 -0.68
N SER A 70 -5.93 11.20 0.54
CA SER A 70 -5.51 12.29 1.42
C SER A 70 -4.44 13.18 0.78
N THR A 71 -3.46 12.58 0.10
CA THR A 71 -2.39 13.34 -0.58
C THR A 71 -2.94 14.20 -1.70
N PHE A 72 -3.90 13.68 -2.48
CA PHE A 72 -4.54 14.44 -3.55
C PHE A 72 -5.33 15.65 -3.01
N GLU A 73 -6.09 15.47 -1.93
CA GLU A 73 -6.82 16.55 -1.25
C GLU A 73 -5.88 17.65 -0.76
N GLN A 74 -4.74 17.27 -0.16
CA GLN A 74 -3.71 18.21 0.30
C GLN A 74 -3.08 18.99 -0.87
N LEU A 75 -2.79 18.32 -1.98
CA LEU A 75 -2.26 18.98 -3.19
C LEU A 75 -3.26 19.97 -3.79
N ALA A 76 -4.54 19.60 -3.86
CA ALA A 76 -5.59 20.49 -4.35
C ALA A 76 -5.72 21.75 -3.47
N GLN A 77 -5.65 21.58 -2.15
CA GLN A 77 -5.67 22.69 -1.21
C GLN A 77 -4.42 23.58 -1.35
N TYR A 78 -3.24 22.98 -1.50
CA TYR A 78 -1.99 23.72 -1.74
C TYR A 78 -2.07 24.58 -3.01
N GLN A 79 -2.58 24.03 -4.11
CA GLN A 79 -2.78 24.78 -5.36
C GLN A 79 -3.78 25.93 -5.20
N LYS A 80 -4.87 25.73 -4.45
CA LYS A 80 -5.83 26.79 -4.12
C LYS A 80 -5.17 27.92 -3.33
N ASN A 81 -4.36 27.58 -2.33
CA ASN A 81 -3.62 28.55 -1.52
C ASN A 81 -2.61 29.34 -2.36
N GLN A 82 -1.85 28.69 -3.26
CA GLN A 82 -0.95 29.38 -4.17
C GLN A 82 -1.69 30.38 -5.08
N LYS A 83 -2.86 30.01 -5.62
CA LYS A 83 -3.68 30.93 -6.44
C LYS A 83 -4.13 32.16 -5.65
N ASN A 84 -4.52 31.98 -4.38
CA ASN A 84 -4.94 33.09 -3.53
C ASN A 84 -3.77 34.03 -3.19
N LEU A 85 -2.60 33.48 -2.82
CA LEU A 85 -1.40 34.30 -2.53
C LEU A 85 -1.00 35.19 -3.72
N LYS A 86 -1.05 34.66 -4.95
CA LYS A 86 -0.78 35.44 -6.16
C LYS A 86 -1.77 36.60 -6.37
N LYS A 87 -3.03 36.46 -5.93
CA LYS A 87 -4.01 37.54 -5.99
C LYS A 87 -3.64 38.67 -5.02
N TYR A 88 -3.22 38.33 -3.80
CA TYR A 88 -2.84 39.31 -2.79
C TYR A 88 -1.51 40.02 -3.08
N GLN A 89 -0.61 39.43 -3.88
CA GLN A 89 0.61 40.11 -4.33
C GLN A 89 0.38 41.14 -5.45
N ASN A 90 -0.79 41.11 -6.10
CA ASN A 90 -1.17 42.02 -7.20
C ASN A 90 -2.16 43.11 -6.76
N VAL A 91 -2.31 43.34 -5.45
CA VAL A 91 -3.05 44.46 -4.83
C VAL A 91 -2.02 45.39 -4.20
#